data_AF-A0A7L3XAY6-F1
#
_entry.id   AF-A0A7L3XAY6-F1
#
_cell.length_a   1.000
_cell.length_b   1.000
_cell.length_c   1.000
_cell.angle_alpha   90.00
_cell.angle_beta   90.00
_cell.angle_gamma   90.00
#
_symmetry.space_group_name_H-M   'P 1'
#
loop_
_entity.id
_entity.type
_entity.pdbx_description
1 polymer ?
#
loop_
_entity_poly.entity_id
_entity_poly.type
_entity_poly.pdbx_seq_one_letter_code
_entity_poly.pdbx_strand_id
1 'polypeptide(L)' 'IGVAKESVPRGSWFPLKPEAGIWALCHSRDGYQALTSPDVTPLTLRNVPQRIRICLNCQEGRVVFF' A
#
# COMPACT_ATOMS: atom_id res chain seq x y z
N ILE A 1 2.03 2.89 -4.81
CA ILE A 1 1.89 1.63 -5.60
C ILE A 1 1.38 0.52 -4.69
N GLY A 2 0.54 -0.39 -5.17
CA GLY A 2 -0.08 -1.40 -4.31
C GLY A 2 -1.13 -2.25 -5.01
N VAL A 3 -1.98 -2.87 -4.19
CA VAL A 3 -3.13 -3.69 -4.58
C VAL A 3 -4.42 -2.99 -4.15
N ALA A 4 -5.44 -3.08 -4.98
CA ALA A 4 -6.80 -2.66 -4.68
C ALA A 4 -7.75 -3.86 -4.85
N LYS A 5 -8.78 -3.95 -4.01
CA LYS A 5 -9.91 -4.85 -4.29
C LYS A 5 -10.59 -4.42 -5.59
N GLU A 6 -11.11 -5.39 -6.33
CA GLU A 6 -11.89 -5.12 -7.54
C GLU A 6 -13.12 -4.26 -7.26
N SER A 7 -13.73 -4.42 -6.08
CA SER A 7 -14.92 -3.71 -5.63
C SER A 7 -14.68 -2.23 -5.29
N VAL A 8 -13.45 -1.72 -5.37
CA VAL A 8 -13.17 -0.31 -5.03
C VAL A 8 -13.79 0.60 -6.10
N PRO A 9 -14.62 1.59 -5.71
CA PRO A 9 -15.20 2.55 -6.65
C PRO A 9 -14.13 3.34 -7.40
N ARG A 10 -14.25 3.47 -8.71
CA ARG A 10 -13.29 4.22 -9.55
C ARG A 10 -13.74 5.64 -9.91
N GLY A 11 -15.02 5.94 -9.72
CA GLY A 11 -15.64 7.22 -10.09
C GLY A 11 -15.80 8.22 -8.95
N SER A 12 -15.38 7.86 -7.74
CA SER A 12 -15.49 8.72 -6.56
C SER A 12 -14.16 8.76 -5.82
N TRP A 13 -13.98 9.81 -5.02
CA TRP A 13 -12.89 9.83 -4.06
C TRP A 13 -13.11 8.75 -2.98
N PHE A 14 -12.03 8.09 -2.57
CA PHE A 14 -12.03 7.13 -1.48
C PHE A 14 -10.70 7.24 -0.71
N PRO A 15 -10.66 6.89 0.58
CA PRO A 15 -9.43 6.91 1.35
C PRO A 15 -8.49 5.78 0.90
N LEU A 16 -7.21 6.08 0.77
CA LEU A 16 -6.18 5.08 0.46
C LEU A 16 -5.78 4.32 1.73
N LYS A 17 -6.67 3.46 2.23
CA LYS A 17 -6.48 2.68 3.45
C LYS A 17 -6.99 1.24 3.31
N PRO A 18 -6.56 0.30 4.17
CA PRO A 18 -7.01 -1.10 4.12
C PRO A 18 -8.52 -1.29 4.25
N GLU A 19 -9.22 -0.45 5.02
CA GLU A 19 -10.68 -0.51 5.19
C GLU A 19 -11.42 -0.24 3.87
N ALA A 20 -10.85 0.60 3.01
CA ALA A 20 -11.36 0.85 1.66
C ALA A 20 -10.90 -0.23 0.66
N GLY A 21 -10.23 -1.29 1.11
CA GLY A 21 -9.73 -2.36 0.25
C GLY A 21 -8.46 -2.00 -0.52
N ILE A 22 -7.65 -1.08 0.01
CA ILE A 22 -6.38 -0.64 -0.59
C ILE A 22 -5.20 -1.04 0.30
N TRP A 23 -4.20 -1.70 -0.27
CA TRP A 23 -2.92 -1.98 0.37
C TRP A 23 -1.80 -1.43 -0.50
N ALA A 24 -1.15 -0.36 -0.07
CA ALA A 24 -0.18 0.35 -0.90
C ALA A 24 0.94 1.03 -0.10
N LEU A 25 2.03 1.32 -0.82
CA LEU A 25 3.11 2.20 -0.40
C LEU A 25 2.98 3.55 -1.10
N CYS A 26 3.29 4.62 -0.38
CA CYS A 26 3.48 5.97 -0.92
C CYS A 26 4.97 6.34 -0.81
N HIS A 27 5.48 7.14 -1.74
CA HIS A 27 6.78 7.79 -1.64
C HIS A 27 6.55 9.30 -1.75
N SER A 28 6.78 10.00 -0.65
CA SER A 28 6.54 11.44 -0.51
C SER A 28 7.83 12.15 -0.08
N ARG A 29 7.74 13.43 0.28
CA ARG A 29 8.88 14.19 0.84
C ARG A 29 9.38 13.60 2.16
N ASP A 30 8.52 12.88 2.88
CA ASP A 30 8.83 12.23 4.15
C ASP A 30 9.38 10.80 3.97
N GLY A 31 9.69 10.41 2.72
CA GLY A 31 10.20 9.09 2.38
C GLY A 31 9.09 8.08 2.06
N TYR A 32 9.42 6.80 2.22
CA TYR A 32 8.47 5.72 1.97
C TYR A 32 7.53 5.53 3.15
N GLN A 33 6.24 5.37 2.87
CA GLN A 33 5.21 5.18 3.88
C GLN A 33 4.30 4.03 3.46
N ALA A 34 3.97 3.13 4.39
CA ALA A 34 2.88 2.19 4.20
C ALA A 34 1.55 2.87 4.53
N LEU A 35 0.59 2.77 3.63
CA LEU A 35 -0.76 3.33 3.79
C LEU A 35 -1.60 2.40 4.68
N THR A 36 -1.21 2.31 5.95
CA THR A 36 -1.87 1.56 7.01
C THR A 36 -2.99 2.37 7.67
N SER A 37 -3.71 1.72 8.58
CA SER A 37 -4.77 2.34 9.39
C SER A 37 -4.56 1.94 10.86
N PRO A 38 -4.82 2.84 11.83
CA PRO A 38 -5.43 4.16 11.66
C PRO A 38 -4.52 5.20 10.99
N ASP A 39 -3.22 5.10 11.23
CA ASP A 39 -2.20 6.03 10.75
C ASP A 39 -1.29 5.40 9.69
N VAL A 40 -0.69 6.26 8.86
CA VAL A 40 0.36 5.86 7.92
C VAL A 40 1.61 5.43 8.69
N THR A 41 2.26 4.35 8.26
CA THR A 41 3.48 3.86 8.90
C THR A 41 4.70 4.29 8.10
N PRO A 42 5.58 5.17 8.62
CA PRO A 42 6.84 5.50 7.96
C PRO A 42 7.74 4.25 7.85
N LEU A 43 8.38 4.07 6.70
CA LEU A 43 9.29 2.95 6.47
C LEU A 43 10.73 3.43 6.53
N THR A 44 11.51 2.84 7.43
CA THR A 44 12.96 3.04 7.48
C THR A 44 13.64 2.09 6.50
N LEU A 45 14.06 2.63 5.36
CA LEU A 45 14.78 1.89 4.33
C LEU A 45 16.27 2.27 4.36
N ARG A 46 17.15 1.27 4.23
CA ARG A 46 18.61 1.51 4.16
C ARG A 46 19.02 2.24 2.89
N ASN A 47 18.31 1.98 1.79
CA ASN A 47 18.53 2.57 0.47
C ASN A 47 17.19 2.84 -0.21
N VAL A 48 17.16 3.77 -1.17
CA VAL A 48 15.99 3.98 -2.02
C VAL A 48 15.82 2.78 -2.96
N PRO A 49 14.69 2.06 -2.91
CA PRO A 49 14.47 0.89 -3.76
C PRO A 49 14.30 1.32 -5.22
N GLN A 50 15.10 0.76 -6.12
CA GLN A 50 14.96 0.97 -7.56
C GLN A 50 13.86 0.10 -8.19
N ARG A 51 13.44 -0.96 -7.48
CA ARG A 51 12.41 -1.90 -7.89
C ARG A 51 11.66 -2.38 -6.65
N ILE A 52 10.34 -2.47 -6.76
CA ILE A 52 9.48 -2.99 -5.71
C ILE A 52 8.74 -4.19 -6.29
N ARG A 53 8.82 -5.35 -5.64
CA ARG A 53 7.99 -6.52 -5.96
C ARG A 53 6.79 -6.52 -5.02
N ILE A 54 5.61 -6.78 -5.59
CA ILE A 54 4.35 -6.90 -4.84
C ILE A 54 3.85 -8.33 -5.01
N CYS A 55 3.65 -9.03 -3.90
CA CYS A 55 3.13 -10.39 -3.86
C CYS A 55 1.76 -10.40 -3.16
N LEU A 56 0.74 -10.89 -3.85
CA LEU A 56 -0.60 -11.10 -3.31
C LEU A 56 -0.81 -12.59 -3.03
N ASN A 57 -1.11 -12.93 -1.79
CA ASN A 57 -1.60 -14.25 -1.40
C ASN A 57 -3.08 -14.15 -1.02
N CYS A 58 -3.96 -14.50 -1.96
CA CYS A 58 -5.41 -14.44 -1.76
C CYS A 58 -5.89 -15.43 -0.69
N GLN A 59 -5.27 -16.62 -0.62
CA GLN A 59 -5.68 -17.66 0.32
C GLN A 59 -5.38 -17.26 1.77
N GLU A 60 -4.23 -16.63 2.01
CA GLU A 60 -3.86 -16.13 3.34
C GLU A 60 -4.33 -14.69 3.62
N GLY A 61 -4.93 -14.01 2.63
CA GLY A 61 -5.34 -12.61 2.76
C GLY A 61 -4.18 -11.64 2.99
N ARG A 62 -3.01 -11.88 2.37
CA ARG A 62 -1.78 -11.09 2.59
C ARG A 62 -1.30 -10.38 1.32
N VAL A 63 -0.78 -9.18 1.51
CA VAL A 63 0.01 -8.44 0.52
C VAL A 63 1.39 -8.20 1.11
N VAL A 64 2.44 -8.56 0.38
CA VAL A 64 3.84 -8.40 0.82
C VAL A 64 4.61 -7.57 -0.20
N PHE A 65 5.45 -6.67 0.29
CA PHE A 65 6.32 -5.80 -0.50
C PHE A 65 7.78 -6.18 -0.25
N PHE A 66 8.57 -6.34 -1.33
CA PHE A 66 10.00 -6.62 -1.30
C PHE A 66 10.79 -5.60 -2.12
#